data_AF-A0A7C6TP06-F1
#
_entry.id   AF-A0A7C6TP06-F1
#
_cell.length_a   1.000
_cell.length_b   1.000
_cell.length_c   1.000
_cell.angle_alpha   90.00
_cell.angle_beta   90.00
_cell.angle_gamma   90.00
#
_symmetry.space_group_name_H-M   'P 1'
#
loop_
_entity.id
_entity.type
_entity.pdbx_description
1 polymer ?
#
loop_
_entity_poly.entity_id
_entity_poly.type
_entity_poly.pdbx_seq_one_letter_code
_entity_poly.pdbx_strand_id
1 'polypeptide(L)'
;MSKKYRQPVLERKTREQNPYVKTNYRDTAYRRPQPKPLVPIAPVITPSQWFKSLIIMLLPLINLIAACVWAFNKKIKINETKRNWAKATVGVLVIAYLIIAAILVIYFLVVKK
;
A
#
# COMPACT_ATOMS: atom_id res chain seq x y z
N MET A 1 -12.82 -14.96 -17.70
CA MET A 1 -12.45 -15.53 -16.38
C MET A 1 -11.79 -14.45 -15.52
N SER A 2 -12.58 -13.75 -14.69
CA SER A 2 -12.12 -12.70 -13.77
C SER A 2 -12.18 -13.24 -12.36
N LYS A 3 -11.02 -13.37 -11.68
CA LYS A 3 -11.00 -13.71 -10.25
C LYS A 3 -11.49 -12.48 -9.47
N LYS A 4 -12.81 -12.41 -9.33
CA LYS A 4 -13.56 -11.50 -8.44
C LYS A 4 -13.01 -11.74 -7.03
N TYR A 5 -12.22 -10.81 -6.49
CA TYR A 5 -11.92 -10.83 -5.06
C TYR A 5 -13.22 -10.49 -4.34
N ARG A 6 -13.93 -11.54 -3.94
CA ARG A 6 -15.10 -11.47 -3.08
C ARG A 6 -14.58 -10.93 -1.73
N GLN A 7 -14.85 -9.66 -1.44
CA GLN A 7 -14.74 -9.17 -0.06
C GLN A 7 -15.62 -10.09 0.81
N PRO A 8 -15.17 -10.54 2.00
CA PRO A 8 -16.10 -11.19 2.90
C PRO A 8 -17.19 -10.16 3.19
N VAL A 9 -18.41 -10.46 2.78
CA VAL A 9 -19.59 -9.74 3.25
C VAL A 9 -19.45 -9.72 4.76
N LEU A 10 -19.39 -8.53 5.36
CA LEU A 10 -19.60 -8.38 6.79
C LEU A 10 -21.07 -8.74 7.01
N GLU A 11 -21.33 -10.04 7.01
CA GLU A 11 -22.60 -10.60 7.38
C GLU A 11 -22.67 -10.39 8.88
N ARG A 12 -23.10 -9.18 9.27
CA ARG A 12 -23.83 -9.03 10.52
C ARG A 12 -25.05 -9.91 10.36
N LYS A 13 -24.88 -11.21 10.64
CA LYS A 13 -25.92 -11.94 11.34
C LYS A 13 -26.18 -11.11 12.59
N THR A 14 -27.15 -10.21 12.53
CA THR A 14 -27.96 -9.88 13.68
C THR A 14 -28.46 -11.24 14.17
N ARG A 15 -27.70 -11.86 15.09
CA ARG A 15 -28.30 -12.80 16.02
C ARG A 15 -29.43 -11.97 16.62
N GLU A 16 -30.64 -12.34 16.29
CA GLU A 16 -31.84 -11.91 16.99
C GLU A 16 -31.52 -12.04 18.48
N GLN A 17 -31.25 -10.90 19.11
CA GLN A 17 -30.82 -10.86 20.49
C GLN A 17 -32.09 -11.07 21.31
N ASN A 18 -32.45 -12.34 21.49
CA ASN A 18 -33.68 -12.73 22.15
C ASN A 18 -33.60 -12.25 23.61
N PRO A 19 -34.39 -11.22 24.00
CA PRO A 19 -34.19 -10.52 25.28
C PRO A 19 -34.62 -11.34 26.50
N TYR A 20 -35.15 -12.55 26.29
CA TYR A 20 -35.66 -13.44 27.33
C TYR A 20 -34.69 -14.57 27.74
N VAL A 21 -33.42 -14.51 27.32
CA VAL A 21 -32.39 -15.45 27.79
C VAL A 21 -31.86 -14.98 29.15
N LYS A 22 -32.18 -15.70 30.23
CA LYS A 22 -31.61 -15.48 31.58
C LYS A 22 -30.10 -15.69 31.55
N THR A 23 -29.34 -14.63 31.83
CA THR A 23 -27.88 -14.70 32.01
C THR A 23 -27.56 -15.15 33.44
N ASN A 24 -26.76 -16.20 33.61
CA ASN A 24 -26.23 -16.58 34.91
C ASN A 24 -25.06 -15.64 35.26
N TYR A 25 -25.12 -14.94 36.40
CA TYR A 25 -24.08 -14.01 36.87
C TYR A 25 -22.67 -14.62 37.04
N ARG A 26 -22.56 -15.95 37.01
CA ARG A 26 -21.26 -16.65 37.05
C ARG A 26 -20.50 -16.61 35.71
N ASP A 27 -21.18 -16.37 34.58
CA ASP A 27 -20.54 -16.38 33.25
C ASP A 27 -19.79 -15.08 32.92
N THR A 28 -19.96 -14.01 33.72
CA THR A 28 -19.28 -12.73 33.50
C THR A 28 -17.90 -12.63 34.16
N ALA A 29 -17.43 -13.68 34.84
CA ALA A 29 -16.10 -13.69 35.43
C ALA A 29 -15.01 -13.91 34.36
N TYR A 30 -14.37 -12.83 33.93
CA TYR A 30 -13.04 -12.79 33.28
C TYR A 30 -12.83 -13.59 31.99
N ARG A 31 -13.70 -13.46 30.99
CA ARG A 31 -13.22 -13.71 29.61
C ARG A 31 -12.48 -12.46 29.14
N ARG A 32 -11.16 -12.38 29.39
CA ARG A 32 -10.32 -11.37 28.72
C ARG A 32 -10.56 -11.54 27.21
N PRO A 33 -11.05 -10.52 26.48
CA PRO A 33 -11.15 -10.62 25.04
C PRO A 33 -9.75 -10.89 24.51
N GLN A 34 -9.51 -12.09 23.98
CA GLN A 34 -8.23 -12.43 23.37
C GLN A 34 -7.97 -11.39 22.29
N PRO A 35 -6.77 -10.76 22.25
CA PRO A 35 -6.45 -9.81 21.19
C PRO A 35 -6.65 -10.53 19.85
N LYS A 36 -7.54 -9.99 19.02
CA LYS A 36 -7.88 -10.56 17.72
C LYS A 36 -6.56 -10.72 16.93
N PRO A 37 -6.27 -11.90 16.34
CA PRO A 37 -5.06 -12.08 15.57
C PRO A 37 -4.98 -10.96 14.53
N LEU A 38 -3.87 -10.21 14.52
CA LEU A 38 -3.64 -9.15 13.55
C LEU A 38 -3.48 -9.81 12.18
N VAL A 39 -4.58 -9.88 11.44
CA VAL A 39 -4.56 -10.41 10.08
C VAL A 39 -3.84 -9.36 9.24
N PRO A 40 -2.72 -9.68 8.58
CA PRO A 40 -2.01 -8.71 7.75
C PRO A 40 -2.95 -8.22 6.64
N ILE A 41 -3.17 -6.90 6.60
CA ILE A 41 -4.07 -6.22 5.67
C ILE A 41 -3.67 -6.46 4.21
N ALA A 42 -2.37 -6.62 3.96
CA ALA A 42 -1.82 -6.96 2.66
C ALA A 42 -0.82 -8.13 2.79
N PRO A 43 -0.70 -8.98 1.76
CA PRO A 43 0.32 -10.04 1.73
C PRO A 43 1.72 -9.41 1.81
N VAL A 44 2.65 -10.04 2.52
CA VAL A 44 4.04 -9.53 2.61
C VAL A 44 4.76 -9.78 1.28
N ILE A 45 5.50 -8.77 0.80
CA ILE A 45 6.35 -8.88 -0.40
C ILE A 45 7.65 -9.57 0.01
N THR A 46 8.00 -10.67 -0.65
CA THR A 46 9.25 -11.39 -0.35
C THR A 46 10.48 -10.60 -0.85
N PRO A 47 11.67 -10.78 -0.25
CA PRO A 47 12.88 -10.11 -0.71
C PRO A 47 13.20 -10.34 -2.19
N SER A 48 12.91 -11.53 -2.72
CA SER A 48 13.08 -11.83 -4.15
C SER A 48 12.20 -10.95 -5.06
N GLN A 49 10.97 -10.63 -4.63
CA GLN A 49 10.10 -9.71 -5.38
C GLN A 49 10.60 -8.26 -5.32
N TRP A 50 11.17 -7.86 -4.19
CA TRP A 50 11.85 -6.56 -4.07
C TRP A 50 13.07 -6.49 -4.96
N PHE A 51 13.90 -7.54 -4.99
CA PHE A 51 15.09 -7.60 -5.84
C PHE A 51 14.76 -7.36 -7.32
N LYS A 52 13.72 -8.01 -7.85
CA LYS A 52 13.24 -7.76 -9.22
C LYS A 52 12.77 -6.31 -9.42
N SER A 53 12.13 -5.74 -8.40
CA SER A 53 11.67 -4.34 -8.47
C SER A 53 12.84 -3.36 -8.50
N LEU A 54 13.91 -3.63 -7.75
CA LEU A 54 15.12 -2.81 -7.72
C LEU A 54 15.92 -2.90 -9.04
N ILE A 55 15.98 -4.07 -9.67
CA ILE A 55 16.58 -4.22 -11.01
C ILE A 55 15.92 -3.29 -12.04
N ILE A 56 14.59 -3.19 -12.01
CA ILE A 56 13.85 -2.29 -12.91
C ILE A 56 14.20 -0.83 -12.63
N MET A 57 14.46 -0.46 -11.37
CA MET A 57 14.77 0.91 -10.98
C MET A 57 16.18 1.38 -11.35
N LEU A 58 17.10 0.47 -11.72
CA LEU A 58 18.46 0.84 -12.14
C LEU A 58 18.45 1.69 -13.42
N LEU A 59 17.45 1.52 -14.28
CA LEU A 59 17.35 2.27 -15.53
C LEU A 59 16.53 3.55 -15.29
N PRO A 60 17.12 4.75 -15.37
CA PRO A 60 16.48 5.99 -14.90
C PRO A 60 15.16 6.33 -15.62
N LEU A 61 15.07 6.09 -16.94
CA LEU A 61 13.83 6.31 -17.69
C LEU A 61 12.75 5.26 -17.34
N ILE A 62 13.16 3.99 -17.22
CA ILE A 62 12.24 2.90 -16.90
C ILE A 62 11.77 3.01 -15.45
N ASN A 63 12.61 3.48 -14.54
CA ASN A 63 12.31 3.73 -13.13
C ASN A 63 11.10 4.66 -13.00
N LEU A 64 11.11 5.80 -13.69
CA LEU A 64 9.98 6.74 -13.65
C LEU A 64 8.68 6.11 -14.18
N ILE A 65 8.74 5.45 -15.34
CA ILE A 65 7.57 4.81 -15.96
C ILE A 65 7.03 3.69 -15.06
N ALA A 66 7.91 2.84 -14.54
CA ALA A 66 7.57 1.74 -13.64
C ALA A 66 6.97 2.25 -12.34
N ALA A 67 7.55 3.29 -11.73
CA ALA A 67 7.02 3.93 -10.53
C ALA A 67 5.61 4.50 -10.79
N CYS A 68 5.39 5.18 -11.91
CA CYS A 68 4.07 5.68 -12.31
C CYS A 68 3.05 4.55 -12.52
N VAL A 69 3.44 3.49 -13.24
CA VAL A 69 2.59 2.30 -13.43
C VAL A 69 2.25 1.68 -12.09
N TRP A 70 3.19 1.58 -11.15
CA TRP A 70 2.91 0.96 -9.86
C TRP A 70 2.11 1.86 -8.90
N ALA A 71 2.30 3.18 -8.97
CA ALA A 71 1.60 4.15 -8.14
C ALA A 71 0.12 4.30 -8.55
N PHE A 72 -0.14 4.50 -9.84
CA PHE A 72 -1.43 4.99 -10.33
C PHE A 72 -2.26 3.96 -11.10
N ASN A 73 -1.68 2.83 -11.51
CA ASN A 73 -2.46 1.83 -12.25
C ASN A 73 -3.51 1.17 -11.36
N LYS A 74 -4.78 1.35 -11.74
CA LYS A 74 -5.96 0.78 -11.06
C LYS A 74 -6.37 -0.59 -11.64
N LYS A 75 -5.90 -0.94 -12.84
CA LYS A 75 -6.25 -2.18 -13.55
C LYS A 75 -5.37 -3.35 -13.14
N ILE A 76 -4.13 -3.09 -12.72
CA ILE A 76 -3.19 -4.13 -12.28
C ILE A 76 -3.30 -4.32 -10.76
N LYS A 77 -3.45 -5.58 -10.33
CA LYS A 77 -3.40 -5.94 -8.91
C LYS A 77 -1.96 -5.83 -8.41
N ILE A 78 -1.67 -4.74 -7.70
CA ILE A 78 -0.37 -4.47 -7.08
C ILE A 78 -0.53 -4.47 -5.57
N ASN A 79 0.46 -5.04 -4.88
CA ASN A 79 0.53 -5.01 -3.42
C ASN A 79 0.50 -3.58 -2.87
N GLU A 80 -0.28 -3.34 -1.83
CA GLU A 80 -0.46 -2.02 -1.21
C GLU A 80 0.87 -1.41 -0.74
N THR A 81 1.75 -2.22 -0.15
CA THR A 81 3.08 -1.77 0.29
C THR A 81 3.93 -1.29 -0.89
N LYS A 82 3.92 -2.02 -2.01
CA LYS A 82 4.63 -1.61 -3.23
C LYS A 82 4.02 -0.37 -3.87
N ARG A 83 2.70 -0.25 -3.85
CA ARG A 83 1.99 0.93 -4.37
C ARG A 83 2.34 2.18 -3.57
N ASN A 84 2.38 2.09 -2.25
CA ASN A 84 2.75 3.21 -1.39
C ASN A 84 4.20 3.63 -1.62
N TRP A 85 5.11 2.66 -1.68
CA TRP A 85 6.51 2.91 -2.03
C TRP A 85 6.64 3.59 -3.40
N ALA A 86 5.94 3.09 -4.42
CA ALA A 86 5.99 3.68 -5.77
C ALA A 86 5.47 5.13 -5.80
N LYS A 87 4.41 5.46 -5.06
CA LYS A 87 3.93 6.85 -4.92
C LYS A 87 5.00 7.76 -4.31
N ALA A 88 5.68 7.30 -3.26
CA ALA A 88 6.79 8.03 -2.66
C ALA A 88 7.96 8.19 -3.64
N THR A 89 8.32 7.14 -4.37
CA THR A 89 9.37 7.19 -5.41
C THR A 89 9.06 8.21 -6.49
N VAL A 90 7.82 8.27 -7.00
CA VAL A 90 7.42 9.30 -7.97
C VAL A 90 7.60 10.70 -7.38
N GLY A 91 7.16 10.93 -6.13
CA GLY A 91 7.33 12.23 -5.46
C GLY A 91 8.81 12.64 -5.32
N VAL A 92 9.67 11.71 -4.90
CA VAL A 92 11.12 11.94 -4.78
C VAL A 92 11.74 12.25 -6.14
N LEU A 93 11.37 11.49 -7.19
CA LEU A 93 11.89 11.72 -8.55
C LEU A 93 11.48 13.10 -9.08
N VAL A 94 10.24 13.51 -8.88
CA VAL A 94 9.76 14.85 -9.28
C VAL A 94 10.57 15.94 -8.59
N ILE A 95 10.77 15.85 -7.28
CA ILE A 95 11.57 16.82 -6.52
C ILE A 95 13.02 16.83 -7.03
N ALA A 96 13.63 15.67 -7.24
CA ALA A 96 14.99 15.57 -7.76
C ALA A 96 15.14 16.23 -9.15
N TYR A 97 14.19 15.99 -10.05
CA TYR A 97 14.20 16.64 -11.37
C TYR A 97 14.02 18.15 -11.29
N LEU A 98 13.18 18.66 -10.39
CA LEU A 98 13.02 20.10 -10.18
C LEU A 98 14.31 20.74 -9.66
N ILE A 99 15.01 20.10 -8.72
CA ILE A 99 16.30 20.58 -8.21
C ILE A 99 17.34 20.60 -9.33
N ILE A 100 17.46 19.53 -10.11
CA ILE A 100 18.39 19.46 -11.25
C ILE A 100 18.07 20.57 -12.27
N ALA A 101 16.79 20.75 -12.62
CA ALA A 101 16.37 21.80 -13.54
C ALA A 101 16.74 23.19 -13.02
N ALA A 102 16.51 23.49 -11.73
CA ALA A 102 16.88 24.76 -11.12
C ALA A 102 18.40 25.00 -11.18
N ILE A 103 19.21 23.99 -10.88
CA ILE A 103 20.67 24.07 -10.98
C ILE A 103 21.12 24.34 -12.41
N LEU A 104 20.54 23.65 -13.41
CA LEU A 104 20.86 23.87 -14.82
C LEU A 104 20.49 25.28 -15.29
N VAL A 105 19.35 25.81 -14.85
CA VAL A 105 18.94 27.19 -15.14
C VAL A 105 19.94 28.18 -14.54
N ILE A 106 20.29 28.03 -13.27
CA ILE A 106 21.27 28.89 -12.60
C ILE A 106 22.63 28.81 -13.31
N TYR A 107 23.09 27.60 -13.62
CA TYR A 107 24.33 27.38 -14.36
C TYR A 107 24.30 28.11 -15.71
N PHE A 108 23.22 27.96 -16.48
CA PHE A 108 23.08 28.65 -17.76
C PHE A 108 23.09 30.18 -17.58
N LEU A 109 22.37 30.71 -16.59
CA LEU A 109 22.33 32.15 -16.32
C LEU A 109 23.67 32.73 -15.82
N VAL A 110 24.49 31.93 -15.14
CA VAL A 110 25.79 32.34 -14.59
C VAL A 110 26.91 32.18 -15.63
N VAL A 111 26.90 31.07 -16.37
CA VAL A 111 27.98 30.69 -17.31
C VAL A 111 27.75 31.23 -18.73
N LYS A 112 26.50 31.50 -19.12
CA LYS A 112 26.18 32.21 -20.37
C LYS A 112 26.01 33.73 -20.19
N LYS A 113 26.60 34.31 -19.14
CA LYS A 113 26.97 35.73 -19.16
C LYS A 113 28.24 35.90 -19.98
#